data_AF-L7XDA5-F1
#
_entry.id   AF-L7XDA5-F1
#
_cell.length_a   1.000
_cell.length_b   1.000
_cell.length_c   1.000
_cell.angle_alpha   90.00
_cell.angle_beta   90.00
_cell.angle_gamma   90.00
#
_symmetry.space_group_name_H-M   'P 1'
#
loop_
_entity.id
_entity.type
_entity.pdbx_description
1 polymer ?
#
loop_
_entity_poly.entity_id
_entity_poly.type
_entity_poly.pdbx_seq_one_letter_code
_entity_poly.pdbx_strand_id
1 'polypeptide(L)'
;ESLRGHAVTKSLRDTIHVIQQNVGKRMYESCLSGRLPDAMDMLLKDEIIKIKCCLYALQRSGLPPVTTHNVVDDWNDPILNTIRRCNLFNTVHDRVKIVFHPEFLSSTNPLFGLDYEEFVRGCHLGVFPSYYEPWGYTPAECTVMGIPSITTNLSGFGCFMQEHIADPMSYGIYIVDRHFIDVESSVQQLANYMFDFARLSRRQRIIQRNRTERLSDMLDWRNLG
;
A
#
# COMPACT_ATOMS: atom_id res chain seq x y z
N GLU A 1 -7.45 8.35 -17.02
CA GLU A 1 -7.06 9.36 -16.00
C GLU A 1 -5.78 8.98 -15.26
N SER A 2 -5.65 7.72 -14.82
CA SER A 2 -4.49 7.17 -14.09
C SER A 2 -3.13 7.47 -14.75
N LEU A 3 -2.98 7.18 -16.05
CA LEU A 3 -1.74 7.44 -16.81
C LEU A 3 -1.37 8.92 -16.85
N ARG A 4 -2.36 9.80 -17.06
CA ARG A 4 -2.15 11.26 -17.04
C ARG A 4 -1.65 11.70 -15.67
N GLY A 5 -2.27 11.21 -14.59
CA GLY A 5 -1.85 11.51 -13.23
C GLY A 5 -0.38 11.13 -12.97
N HIS A 6 0.02 9.92 -13.35
CA HIS A 6 1.39 9.45 -13.23
C HIS A 6 2.38 10.29 -14.06
N ALA A 7 2.04 10.62 -15.31
CA ALA A 7 2.90 11.43 -16.17
C ALA A 7 3.15 12.84 -15.62
N VAL A 8 2.11 13.48 -15.07
CA VAL A 8 2.23 14.83 -14.50
C VAL A 8 3.06 14.82 -13.22
N THR A 9 2.87 13.84 -12.32
CA THR A 9 3.68 13.74 -11.09
C THR A 9 5.14 13.42 -11.40
N LYS A 10 5.40 12.57 -12.40
CA LYS A 10 6.76 12.31 -12.90
C LYS A 10 7.40 13.58 -13.44
N SER A 11 6.71 14.34 -14.30
CA SER A 11 7.21 15.61 -14.83
C SER A 11 7.55 16.63 -13.73
N LEU A 12 6.72 16.73 -12.68
CA LEU A 12 7.03 17.56 -11.52
C LEU A 12 8.30 17.09 -10.81
N ARG A 13 8.42 15.78 -10.54
CA ARG A 13 9.60 15.19 -9.88
C ARG A 13 10.88 15.49 -10.68
N ASP A 14 10.86 15.27 -11.99
CA ASP A 14 12.01 15.49 -12.86
C ASP A 14 12.40 16.98 -12.88
N THR A 15 11.41 17.88 -12.94
CA THR A 15 11.62 19.33 -12.89
C THR A 15 12.25 19.76 -11.55
N ILE A 16 11.73 19.26 -10.43
CA ILE A 16 12.28 19.55 -9.10
C ILE A 16 13.71 19.02 -8.99
N HIS A 17 13.99 17.83 -9.52
CA HIS A 17 15.33 17.25 -9.46
C HIS A 17 16.37 18.12 -10.18
N VAL A 18 16.06 18.62 -11.38
CA VAL A 18 16.94 19.53 -12.13
C VAL A 18 17.17 20.82 -11.34
N ILE A 19 16.12 21.41 -10.78
CA ILE A 19 16.22 22.64 -9.98
C ILE A 19 17.08 22.40 -8.73
N GLN A 20 16.93 21.26 -8.06
CA GLN A 20 17.75 20.89 -6.90
C GLN A 20 19.24 20.84 -7.24
N GLN A 21 19.62 20.28 -8.39
CA GLN A 21 21.03 20.26 -8.85
C GLN A 21 21.54 21.68 -9.10
N ASN A 22 20.74 22.54 -9.73
CA ASN A 22 21.11 23.93 -9.97
C ASN A 22 21.30 24.74 -8.69
N VAL A 23 20.38 24.57 -7.72
CA VAL A 23 20.47 25.18 -6.39
C VAL A 23 21.76 24.73 -5.70
N GLY A 24 22.05 23.43 -5.70
CA GLY A 24 23.28 22.87 -5.12
C GLY A 24 24.55 23.45 -5.75
N LYS A 25 24.58 23.59 -7.09
CA LYS A 25 25.69 24.21 -7.80
C LYS A 25 25.89 25.68 -7.42
N ARG A 26 24.83 26.50 -7.43
CA ARG A 26 24.90 27.92 -7.07
C ARG A 26 25.34 28.12 -5.62
N MET A 27 24.82 27.28 -4.72
CA MET A 27 25.21 27.28 -3.31
C MET A 27 26.70 26.99 -3.14
N TYR A 28 27.21 25.97 -3.85
CA TYR A 28 28.63 25.62 -3.83
C TYR A 28 29.52 26.75 -4.36
N GLU A 29 29.16 27.36 -5.48
CA GLU A 29 29.91 28.49 -6.08
C GLU A 29 29.94 29.72 -5.16
N SER A 30 28.82 30.03 -4.51
CA SER A 30 28.75 31.14 -3.53
C SER A 30 29.67 30.89 -2.33
N CYS A 31 29.62 29.69 -1.74
CA CYS A 31 30.48 29.30 -0.63
C CYS A 31 31.98 29.32 -1.02
N LEU A 32 32.32 28.85 -2.23
CA LEU A 32 33.71 28.91 -2.73
C LEU A 32 34.22 30.34 -2.85
N SER A 33 33.34 31.30 -3.12
CA SER A 33 33.69 32.73 -3.15
C SER A 33 33.83 33.36 -1.75
N GLY A 34 33.69 32.56 -0.67
CA GLY A 34 33.77 33.02 0.71
C GLY A 34 32.51 33.76 1.20
N ARG A 35 31.39 33.66 0.47
CA ARG A 35 30.13 34.31 0.81
C ARG A 35 29.11 33.29 1.31
N LEU A 36 28.30 33.69 2.28
CA LEU A 36 27.13 32.91 2.67
C LEU A 36 26.08 33.01 1.53
N PRO A 37 25.54 31.88 1.04
CA PRO A 37 24.49 31.89 0.03
C PRO A 37 23.22 32.59 0.55
N ASP A 38 22.67 33.54 -0.22
CA ASP A 38 21.38 34.16 0.08
C ASP A 38 20.23 33.33 -0.49
N ALA A 39 19.14 33.19 0.26
CA ALA A 39 17.95 32.45 -0.13
C ALA A 39 17.31 33.01 -1.41
N MET A 40 17.39 34.33 -1.65
CA MET A 40 16.86 34.97 -2.84
C MET A 40 17.60 34.55 -4.13
N ASP A 41 18.88 34.19 -4.01
CA ASP A 41 19.72 33.79 -5.14
C ASP A 41 19.65 32.28 -5.42
N MET A 42 19.04 31.51 -4.51
CA MET A 42 18.99 30.06 -4.63
C MET A 42 17.95 29.61 -5.64
N LEU A 43 16.78 30.25 -5.73
CA LEU A 43 15.69 29.84 -6.61
C LEU A 43 15.36 30.92 -7.63
N LEU A 44 15.70 30.68 -8.90
CA LEU A 44 15.56 31.68 -9.95
C LEU A 44 14.09 31.82 -10.41
N LYS A 45 13.74 33.00 -10.94
CA LYS A 45 12.38 33.30 -11.44
C LYS A 45 11.90 32.28 -12.48
N ASP A 46 12.76 31.88 -13.42
CA ASP A 46 12.40 30.91 -14.46
C ASP A 46 12.14 29.51 -13.89
N GLU A 47 12.84 29.13 -12.82
CA GLU A 47 12.62 27.86 -12.12
C GLU A 47 11.29 27.88 -11.35
N ILE A 48 10.94 29.02 -10.74
CA ILE A 48 9.63 29.23 -10.12
C ILE A 48 8.52 29.11 -11.16
N ILE A 49 8.69 29.68 -12.35
CA ILE A 49 7.71 29.57 -13.44
C ILE A 49 7.50 28.10 -13.85
N LYS A 50 8.59 27.34 -14.02
CA LYS A 50 8.51 25.91 -14.34
C LYS A 50 7.74 25.12 -13.27
N ILE A 51 8.02 25.36 -11.98
CA ILE A 51 7.28 24.75 -10.88
C ILE A 51 5.79 25.11 -10.96
N LYS A 52 5.46 26.39 -11.18
CA LYS A 52 4.07 26.84 -11.32
C LYS A 52 3.35 26.14 -12.48
N CYS A 53 3.99 25.93 -13.62
CA CYS A 53 3.43 25.18 -14.73
C CYS A 53 3.11 23.72 -14.34
N CYS A 54 4.03 23.04 -13.64
CA CYS A 54 3.79 21.69 -13.14
C CYS A 54 2.65 21.65 -12.12
N LEU A 55 2.55 22.65 -11.22
CA LEU A 55 1.45 22.75 -10.25
C LEU A 55 0.10 22.95 -10.94
N TYR A 56 0.04 23.78 -11.99
CA TYR A 56 -1.17 23.96 -12.77
C TYR A 56 -1.60 22.66 -13.47
N ALA A 57 -0.65 21.90 -14.01
CA ALA A 57 -0.93 20.61 -14.64
C ALA A 57 -1.46 19.54 -13.67
N LEU A 58 -1.12 19.65 -12.37
CA LEU A 58 -1.59 18.76 -11.30
C LEU A 58 -3.02 19.04 -10.84
N GLN A 59 -3.56 20.22 -11.16
CA GLN A 59 -4.91 20.57 -10.74
C GLN A 59 -5.93 19.59 -11.34
N ARG A 60 -6.89 19.19 -10.51
CA ARG A 60 -7.99 18.30 -10.88
C ARG A 60 -9.31 18.83 -10.34
N SER A 61 -10.39 18.57 -11.07
CA SER A 61 -11.75 18.97 -10.68
C SER A 61 -12.52 17.88 -9.92
N GLY A 62 -12.14 16.61 -10.06
CA GLY A 62 -12.79 15.46 -9.42
C GLY A 62 -12.01 14.83 -8.27
N LEU A 63 -12.66 13.90 -7.57
CA LEU A 63 -12.02 13.07 -6.54
C LEU A 63 -11.02 12.07 -7.16
N PRO A 64 -10.05 11.57 -6.38
CA PRO A 64 -9.21 10.46 -6.83
C PRO A 64 -10.05 9.23 -7.20
N PRO A 65 -9.86 8.64 -8.38
CA PRO A 65 -10.67 7.50 -8.80
C PRO A 65 -10.44 6.29 -7.89
N VAL A 66 -11.48 5.50 -7.73
CA VAL A 66 -11.45 4.26 -6.93
C VAL A 66 -10.92 3.06 -7.71
N THR A 67 -10.78 3.17 -9.04
CA THR A 67 -10.20 2.13 -9.90
C THR A 67 -9.18 2.69 -10.87
N THR A 68 -8.19 1.87 -11.24
CA THR A 68 -7.13 2.27 -12.17
C THR A 68 -7.48 2.08 -13.64
N HIS A 69 -8.45 1.19 -13.93
CA HIS A 69 -8.79 0.72 -15.28
C HIS A 69 -10.23 1.08 -15.66
N ASN A 70 -10.51 1.05 -16.97
CA ASN A 70 -11.88 1.11 -17.46
C ASN A 70 -12.47 -0.30 -17.41
N VAL A 71 -13.31 -0.57 -16.42
CA VAL A 71 -14.00 -1.87 -16.28
C VAL A 71 -15.12 -1.95 -17.30
N VAL A 72 -15.19 -3.06 -18.06
CA VAL A 72 -16.14 -3.22 -19.18
C VAL A 72 -17.59 -3.18 -18.69
N ASP A 73 -17.92 -3.94 -17.65
CA ASP A 73 -19.25 -3.96 -17.04
C ASP A 73 -19.21 -3.36 -15.63
N ASP A 74 -18.82 -2.09 -15.57
CA ASP A 74 -18.62 -1.32 -14.34
C ASP A 74 -19.84 -1.31 -13.39
N TRP A 75 -21.05 -1.33 -13.93
CA TRP A 75 -22.30 -1.28 -13.15
C TRP A 75 -22.70 -2.61 -12.54
N ASN A 76 -22.22 -3.74 -13.06
CA ASN A 76 -22.45 -5.06 -12.48
C ASN A 76 -21.23 -5.61 -11.74
N ASP A 77 -20.08 -4.93 -11.81
CA ASP A 77 -18.88 -5.33 -11.08
C ASP A 77 -19.14 -5.32 -9.54
N PRO A 78 -18.96 -6.47 -8.86
CA PRO A 78 -19.30 -6.60 -7.45
C PRO A 78 -18.42 -5.75 -6.53
N ILE A 79 -17.17 -5.47 -6.93
CA ILE A 79 -16.24 -4.68 -6.13
C ILE A 79 -16.65 -3.21 -6.21
N LEU A 80 -16.83 -2.67 -7.41
CA LEU A 80 -17.23 -1.29 -7.63
C LEU A 80 -18.62 -0.99 -7.05
N ASN A 81 -19.56 -1.92 -7.17
CA ASN A 81 -20.87 -1.79 -6.52
C ASN A 81 -20.78 -1.78 -4.99
N THR A 82 -19.89 -2.60 -4.40
CA THR A 82 -19.67 -2.58 -2.95
C THR A 82 -19.05 -1.26 -2.50
N ILE A 83 -18.08 -0.72 -3.26
CA ILE A 83 -17.47 0.59 -3.00
C ILE A 83 -18.52 1.69 -3.02
N ARG A 84 -19.40 1.70 -4.04
CA ARG A 84 -20.53 2.65 -4.15
C ARG A 84 -21.48 2.52 -2.97
N ARG A 85 -21.89 1.29 -2.63
CA ARG A 85 -22.81 1.00 -1.52
C ARG A 85 -22.25 1.47 -0.17
N CYS A 86 -20.94 1.33 0.04
CA CYS A 86 -20.26 1.74 1.27
C CYS A 86 -19.80 3.21 1.26
N ASN A 87 -20.09 3.98 0.21
CA ASN A 87 -19.70 5.39 0.05
C ASN A 87 -18.19 5.67 0.18
N LEU A 88 -17.34 4.75 -0.30
CA LEU A 88 -15.88 4.89 -0.23
C LEU A 88 -15.32 5.59 -1.49
N PHE A 89 -15.50 6.91 -1.58
CA PHE A 89 -15.19 7.69 -2.79
C PHE A 89 -13.86 8.46 -2.75
N ASN A 90 -12.96 8.12 -1.81
CA ASN A 90 -11.69 8.81 -1.63
C ASN A 90 -11.83 10.32 -1.38
N THR A 91 -12.89 10.75 -0.69
CA THR A 91 -13.14 12.15 -0.33
C THR A 91 -12.01 12.67 0.55
N VAL A 92 -11.87 13.99 0.70
CA VAL A 92 -10.83 14.57 1.59
C VAL A 92 -11.00 14.18 3.06
N HIS A 93 -12.21 13.80 3.48
CA HIS A 93 -12.53 13.44 4.86
C HIS A 93 -12.29 11.96 5.15
N ASP A 94 -12.29 11.09 4.13
CA ASP A 94 -12.11 9.65 4.31
C ASP A 94 -10.70 9.35 4.83
N ARG A 95 -10.57 8.65 5.95
CA ARG A 95 -9.27 8.26 6.52
C ARG A 95 -8.70 7.01 5.86
N VAL A 96 -9.56 6.19 5.25
CA VAL A 96 -9.21 5.02 4.47
C VAL A 96 -9.46 5.33 3.00
N LYS A 97 -8.52 4.98 2.13
CA LYS A 97 -8.62 5.17 0.68
C LYS A 97 -8.69 3.80 0.01
N ILE A 98 -9.38 3.73 -1.12
CA ILE A 98 -9.53 2.52 -1.91
C ILE A 98 -9.01 2.72 -3.33
N VAL A 99 -8.25 1.74 -3.80
CA VAL A 99 -7.75 1.65 -5.17
C VAL A 99 -7.94 0.21 -5.64
N PHE A 100 -8.91 0.01 -6.52
CA PHE A 100 -9.18 -1.25 -7.18
C PHE A 100 -8.35 -1.34 -8.47
N HIS A 101 -7.43 -2.30 -8.50
CA HIS A 101 -6.59 -2.59 -9.65
C HIS A 101 -6.97 -3.95 -10.26
N PRO A 102 -7.87 -4.00 -11.26
CA PRO A 102 -8.35 -5.25 -11.86
C PRO A 102 -7.39 -5.80 -12.92
N GLU A 103 -6.10 -5.91 -12.57
CA GLU A 103 -5.05 -6.47 -13.43
C GLU A 103 -3.96 -7.08 -12.53
N PHE A 104 -3.24 -8.08 -13.05
CA PHE A 104 -2.06 -8.58 -12.35
C PHE A 104 -0.97 -7.51 -12.30
N LEU A 105 -0.27 -7.46 -11.17
CA LEU A 105 0.88 -6.58 -11.01
C LEU A 105 2.04 -7.04 -11.89
N SER A 106 2.69 -6.08 -12.54
CA SER A 106 3.86 -6.30 -13.36
C SER A 106 4.75 -5.05 -13.30
N SER A 107 6.07 -5.27 -13.24
CA SER A 107 7.10 -4.25 -13.40
C SER A 107 6.99 -3.47 -14.71
N THR A 108 6.37 -4.06 -15.74
CA THR A 108 6.10 -3.39 -17.03
C THR A 108 4.87 -2.49 -17.01
N ASN A 109 4.02 -2.56 -15.98
CA ASN A 109 2.83 -1.72 -15.88
C ASN A 109 3.23 -0.26 -15.59
N PRO A 110 2.79 0.71 -16.41
CA PRO A 110 3.18 2.12 -16.28
C PRO A 110 2.63 2.83 -15.03
N LEU A 111 1.74 2.21 -14.26
CA LEU A 111 1.14 2.82 -13.07
C LEU A 111 1.96 2.57 -11.81
N PHE A 112 2.18 1.29 -11.47
CA PHE A 112 2.89 0.90 -10.26
C PHE A 112 4.36 0.56 -10.53
N GLY A 113 4.68 -0.06 -11.67
CA GLY A 113 6.04 -0.45 -12.03
C GLY A 113 6.71 -1.40 -11.04
N LEU A 114 5.93 -2.32 -10.46
CA LEU A 114 6.38 -3.31 -9.48
C LEU A 114 5.83 -4.68 -9.83
N ASP A 115 6.64 -5.72 -9.64
CA ASP A 115 6.15 -7.10 -9.66
C ASP A 115 5.38 -7.41 -8.36
N TYR A 116 4.55 -8.45 -8.38
CA TYR A 116 3.69 -8.82 -7.25
C TYR A 116 4.46 -8.95 -5.93
N GLU A 117 5.61 -9.62 -5.91
CA GLU A 117 6.38 -9.80 -4.69
C GLU A 117 6.95 -8.48 -4.13
N GLU A 118 7.38 -7.58 -5.01
CA GLU A 118 7.90 -6.27 -4.61
C GLU A 118 6.78 -5.42 -4.00
N PHE A 119 5.59 -5.48 -4.58
CA PHE A 119 4.40 -4.82 -4.05
C PHE A 119 4.05 -5.35 -2.65
N VAL A 120 3.98 -6.67 -2.48
CA VAL A 120 3.69 -7.30 -1.18
C VAL A 120 4.71 -6.86 -0.13
N ARG A 121 6.02 -6.88 -0.45
CA ARG A 121 7.09 -6.43 0.47
C ARG A 121 6.98 -4.94 0.84
N GLY A 122 6.42 -4.12 -0.05
CA GLY A 122 6.15 -2.70 0.17
C GLY A 122 4.88 -2.43 0.99
N CYS A 123 3.97 -3.39 1.10
CA CYS A 123 2.77 -3.30 1.92
C CYS A 123 3.06 -3.52 3.42
N HIS A 124 2.06 -3.21 4.25
CA HIS A 124 2.17 -3.33 5.71
C HIS A 124 1.39 -4.50 6.30
N LEU A 125 0.27 -4.88 5.66
CA LEU A 125 -0.68 -5.88 6.14
C LEU A 125 -1.39 -6.48 4.92
N GLY A 126 -1.38 -7.81 4.80
CA GLY A 126 -2.24 -8.54 3.88
C GLY A 126 -3.60 -8.83 4.55
N VAL A 127 -4.71 -8.76 3.81
CA VAL A 127 -6.05 -8.97 4.37
C VAL A 127 -6.82 -9.91 3.45
N PHE A 128 -6.97 -11.17 3.87
CA PHE A 128 -7.52 -12.28 3.10
C PHE A 128 -8.68 -12.94 3.89
N PRO A 129 -9.83 -12.26 4.05
CA PRO A 129 -10.93 -12.75 4.87
C PRO A 129 -11.74 -13.82 4.13
N SER A 130 -11.09 -14.88 3.66
CA SER A 130 -11.65 -15.90 2.77
C SER A 130 -12.78 -16.71 3.44
N TYR A 131 -13.82 -17.03 2.67
CA TYR A 131 -14.90 -17.92 3.10
C TYR A 131 -14.65 -19.37 2.68
N TYR A 132 -14.07 -19.56 1.49
CA TYR A 132 -13.68 -20.86 0.95
C TYR A 132 -12.26 -20.75 0.39
N GLU A 133 -11.30 -21.30 1.11
CA GLU A 133 -9.88 -21.28 0.75
C GLU A 133 -9.22 -22.57 1.27
N PRO A 134 -9.13 -23.62 0.44
CA PRO A 134 -8.67 -24.94 0.91
C PRO A 134 -7.28 -24.93 1.55
N TRP A 135 -6.42 -24.03 1.11
CA TRP A 135 -5.10 -23.80 1.69
C TRP A 135 -4.94 -22.33 2.10
N GLY A 136 -4.43 -21.49 1.21
CA GLY A 136 -4.15 -20.09 1.51
C GLY A 136 -2.71 -19.74 1.16
N TYR A 137 -2.39 -19.78 -0.14
CA TYR A 137 -1.05 -19.43 -0.63
C TYR A 137 -0.73 -17.96 -0.40
N THR A 138 -1.69 -17.06 -0.59
CA THR A 138 -1.48 -15.62 -0.44
C THR A 138 -1.09 -15.20 0.99
N PRO A 139 -1.79 -15.63 2.07
CA PRO A 139 -1.34 -15.37 3.43
C PRO A 139 -0.02 -16.10 3.79
N ALA A 140 0.24 -17.28 3.22
CA ALA A 140 1.50 -17.99 3.40
C ALA A 140 2.69 -17.24 2.77
N GLU A 141 2.55 -16.79 1.51
CA GLU A 141 3.52 -15.95 0.80
C GLU A 141 3.81 -14.66 1.56
N CYS A 142 2.76 -13.99 2.08
CA CYS A 142 2.94 -12.82 2.93
C CYS A 142 3.81 -13.13 4.16
N THR A 143 3.56 -14.27 4.81
CA THR A 143 4.33 -14.71 5.98
C THR A 143 5.79 -14.95 5.65
N VAL A 144 6.08 -15.64 4.53
CA VAL A 144 7.44 -15.86 4.02
C VAL A 144 8.16 -14.54 3.71
N MET A 145 7.42 -13.51 3.27
CA MET A 145 7.96 -12.17 3.02
C MET A 145 8.01 -11.28 4.28
N GLY A 146 7.69 -11.81 5.46
CA GLY A 146 7.68 -11.07 6.73
C GLY A 146 6.59 -9.99 6.78
N ILE A 147 5.47 -10.20 6.08
CA ILE A 147 4.31 -9.32 6.05
C ILE A 147 3.18 -9.93 6.89
N PRO A 148 2.76 -9.27 7.99
CA PRO A 148 1.60 -9.69 8.77
C PRO A 148 0.37 -9.85 7.88
N SER A 149 -0.50 -10.81 8.20
CA SER A 149 -1.70 -11.07 7.42
C SER A 149 -2.90 -11.35 8.32
N ILE A 150 -4.08 -10.92 7.85
CA ILE A 150 -5.37 -11.33 8.38
C ILE A 150 -5.91 -12.45 7.49
N THR A 151 -6.24 -13.59 8.10
CA THR A 151 -6.89 -14.73 7.46
C THR A 151 -8.12 -15.16 8.27
N THR A 152 -8.71 -16.32 7.97
CA THR A 152 -9.91 -16.84 8.66
C THR A 152 -9.71 -18.26 9.15
N ASN A 153 -10.48 -18.66 10.16
CA ASN A 153 -10.54 -20.05 10.64
C ASN A 153 -11.34 -21.00 9.70
N LEU A 154 -11.66 -20.55 8.48
CA LEU A 154 -12.16 -21.38 7.38
C LEU A 154 -11.09 -21.62 6.31
N SER A 155 -9.98 -20.87 6.33
CA SER A 155 -8.84 -21.10 5.44
C SER A 155 -7.94 -22.20 5.98
N GLY A 156 -7.41 -23.06 5.10
CA GLY A 156 -6.46 -24.11 5.50
C GLY A 156 -5.23 -23.57 6.23
N PHE A 157 -4.69 -22.44 5.77
CA PHE A 157 -3.57 -21.73 6.39
C PHE A 157 -3.93 -21.20 7.77
N GLY A 158 -5.13 -20.62 7.94
CA GLY A 158 -5.61 -20.15 9.24
C GLY A 158 -5.75 -21.29 10.24
N CYS A 159 -6.38 -22.41 9.82
CA CYS A 159 -6.48 -23.62 10.64
C CYS A 159 -5.09 -24.15 11.03
N PHE A 160 -4.19 -24.30 10.06
CA PHE A 160 -2.82 -24.76 10.29
C PHE A 160 -2.08 -23.89 11.31
N MET A 161 -2.11 -22.56 11.14
CA MET A 161 -1.45 -21.63 12.06
C MET A 161 -2.06 -21.65 13.46
N GLN A 162 -3.37 -21.80 13.57
CA GLN A 162 -4.07 -21.88 14.86
C GLN A 162 -3.73 -23.16 15.64
N GLU A 163 -3.51 -24.28 14.94
CA GLU A 163 -3.12 -25.55 15.56
C GLU A 163 -1.66 -25.57 16.02
N HIS A 164 -0.76 -24.91 15.29
CA HIS A 164 0.68 -25.02 15.52
C HIS A 164 1.28 -23.87 16.35
N ILE A 165 0.54 -22.77 16.54
CA ILE A 165 1.02 -21.59 17.24
C ILE A 165 0.05 -21.20 18.35
N ALA A 166 0.54 -21.14 19.60
CA ALA A 166 -0.28 -20.81 20.76
C ALA A 166 -0.84 -19.37 20.75
N ASP A 167 -0.07 -18.41 20.22
CA ASP A 167 -0.49 -17.00 20.05
C ASP A 167 -0.10 -16.49 18.64
N PRO A 168 -0.89 -16.83 17.59
CA PRO A 168 -0.60 -16.42 16.21
C PRO A 168 -0.55 -14.90 16.04
N MET A 169 -1.36 -14.17 16.80
CA MET A 169 -1.48 -12.71 16.71
C MET A 169 -0.17 -12.00 17.10
N SER A 170 0.53 -12.50 18.12
CA SER A 170 1.84 -11.96 18.52
C SER A 170 2.94 -12.10 17.46
N TYR A 171 2.74 -13.02 16.50
CA TYR A 171 3.58 -13.23 15.31
C TYR A 171 3.01 -12.57 14.05
N GLY A 172 1.93 -11.78 14.15
CA GLY A 172 1.35 -11.06 13.03
C GLY A 172 0.41 -11.89 12.15
N ILE A 173 -0.05 -13.04 12.64
CA ILE A 173 -1.10 -13.85 12.00
C ILE A 173 -2.41 -13.59 12.74
N TYR A 174 -3.30 -12.82 12.13
CA TYR A 174 -4.60 -12.49 12.70
C TYR A 174 -5.64 -13.42 12.09
N ILE A 175 -6.39 -14.15 12.92
CA ILE A 175 -7.38 -15.12 12.46
C ILE A 175 -8.76 -14.61 12.85
N VAL A 176 -9.56 -14.26 11.84
CA VAL A 176 -10.97 -13.87 12.01
C VAL A 176 -11.81 -15.14 12.12
N ASP A 177 -12.70 -15.17 13.09
CA ASP A 177 -13.69 -16.23 13.22
C ASP A 177 -14.81 -16.00 12.21
N ARG A 178 -14.97 -16.95 11.30
CA ARG A 178 -16.05 -17.00 10.30
C ARG A 178 -16.85 -18.30 10.39
N HIS A 179 -16.55 -19.17 11.36
CA HIS A 179 -17.18 -20.48 11.51
C HIS A 179 -18.18 -20.50 12.66
N PHE A 180 -17.83 -19.90 13.80
CA PHE A 180 -18.61 -20.00 15.04
C PHE A 180 -19.36 -18.72 15.41
N ILE A 181 -19.21 -17.66 14.63
CA ILE A 181 -19.89 -16.37 14.82
C ILE A 181 -20.63 -15.93 13.56
N ASP A 182 -21.58 -15.01 13.73
CA ASP A 182 -22.33 -14.44 12.62
C ASP A 182 -21.48 -13.46 11.78
N VAL A 183 -21.98 -13.14 10.58
CA VAL A 183 -21.28 -12.31 9.60
C VAL A 183 -20.96 -10.92 10.14
N GLU A 184 -21.87 -10.29 10.88
CA GLU A 184 -21.65 -8.94 11.40
C GLU A 184 -20.55 -8.95 12.47
N SER A 185 -20.58 -9.95 13.35
CA SER A 185 -19.52 -10.17 14.34
C SER A 185 -18.16 -10.42 13.67
N SER A 186 -18.10 -11.19 12.57
CA SER A 186 -16.86 -11.37 11.80
C SER A 186 -16.35 -10.07 11.18
N VAL A 187 -17.26 -9.24 10.63
CA VAL A 187 -16.92 -7.92 10.05
C VAL A 187 -16.37 -7.00 11.13
N GLN A 188 -17.01 -6.94 12.29
CA GLN A 188 -16.55 -6.11 13.41
C GLN A 188 -15.19 -6.58 13.94
N GLN A 189 -14.96 -7.89 14.04
CA GLN A 189 -13.66 -8.44 14.44
C GLN A 189 -12.56 -8.08 13.44
N LEU A 190 -12.82 -8.23 12.13
CA LEU A 190 -11.90 -7.83 11.07
C LEU A 190 -11.55 -6.33 11.17
N ALA A 191 -12.57 -5.48 11.33
CA ALA A 191 -12.38 -4.03 11.47
C ALA A 191 -11.54 -3.68 12.71
N ASN A 192 -11.76 -4.38 13.83
CA ASN A 192 -10.99 -4.18 15.05
C ASN A 192 -9.51 -4.54 14.86
N TYR A 193 -9.19 -5.68 14.23
CA TYR A 193 -7.81 -6.04 13.92
C TYR A 193 -7.12 -4.99 13.03
N MET A 194 -7.81 -4.49 12.00
CA MET A 194 -7.27 -3.44 11.14
C MET A 194 -7.06 -2.12 11.91
N PHE A 195 -8.01 -1.75 12.78
CA PHE A 195 -7.94 -0.55 13.60
C PHE A 195 -6.78 -0.60 14.59
N ASP A 196 -6.62 -1.71 15.30
CA ASP A 196 -5.53 -1.89 16.26
C ASP A 196 -4.16 -1.93 15.57
N PHE A 197 -4.06 -2.58 14.40
CA PHE A 197 -2.84 -2.55 13.59
C PHE A 197 -2.47 -1.11 13.17
N ALA A 198 -3.45 -0.31 12.77
CA ALA A 198 -3.23 1.09 12.38
C ALA A 198 -2.71 1.96 13.54
N ARG A 199 -2.97 1.56 14.79
CA ARG A 199 -2.50 2.26 16.01
C ARG A 199 -1.09 1.88 16.43
N LEU A 200 -0.49 0.85 15.83
CA LEU A 200 0.89 0.47 16.13
C LEU A 200 1.89 1.59 15.76
N SER A 201 2.92 1.73 16.57
CA SER A 201 4.09 2.55 16.22
C SER A 201 4.92 1.88 15.12
N ARG A 202 5.78 2.67 14.46
CA ARG A 202 6.74 2.14 13.47
C ARG A 202 7.62 1.04 14.07
N ARG A 203 8.10 1.22 15.31
CA ARG A 203 8.93 0.22 16.02
C ARG A 203 8.18 -1.08 16.25
N GLN A 204 6.92 -1.01 16.70
CA GLN A 204 6.08 -2.18 16.89
C GLN A 204 5.83 -2.93 15.58
N ARG A 205 5.55 -2.22 14.48
CA ARG A 205 5.39 -2.86 13.15
C ARG A 205 6.67 -3.58 12.69
N ILE A 206 7.84 -2.97 12.86
CA ILE A 206 9.12 -3.62 12.51
C ILE A 206 9.33 -4.90 13.34
N ILE A 207 9.09 -4.84 14.66
CA ILE A 207 9.22 -6.02 15.52
C ILE A 207 8.24 -7.12 15.10
N GLN A 208 7.00 -6.76 14.77
CA GLN A 208 6.00 -7.72 14.32
C GLN A 208 6.40 -8.37 12.99
N ARG A 209 6.86 -7.60 11.99
CA ARG A 209 7.38 -8.14 10.72
C ARG A 209 8.51 -9.16 10.93
N ASN A 210 9.48 -8.82 11.79
CA ASN A 210 10.59 -9.74 12.13
C ASN A 210 10.10 -11.01 12.83
N ARG A 211 8.98 -10.96 13.56
CA ARG A 211 8.38 -12.16 14.16
C ARG A 211 7.63 -12.98 13.11
N THR A 212 6.89 -12.32 12.23
CA THR A 212 6.19 -12.98 11.12
C THR A 212 7.15 -13.75 10.23
N GLU A 213 8.27 -13.14 9.87
CA GLU A 213 9.32 -13.79 9.04
C GLU A 213 9.85 -15.07 9.69
N ARG A 214 9.99 -15.13 11.03
CA ARG A 214 10.45 -16.35 11.73
C ARG A 214 9.52 -17.55 11.56
N LEU A 215 8.28 -17.34 11.13
CA LEU A 215 7.35 -18.42 10.83
C LEU A 215 7.58 -19.01 9.44
N SER A 216 8.42 -18.40 8.59
CA SER A 216 8.66 -18.88 7.22
C SER A 216 9.15 -20.32 7.19
N ASP A 217 10.02 -20.70 8.12
CA ASP A 217 10.61 -22.03 8.17
C ASP A 217 9.54 -23.10 8.38
N MET A 218 8.50 -22.82 9.16
CA MET A 218 7.37 -23.74 9.39
C MET A 218 6.59 -24.04 8.10
N LEU A 219 6.63 -23.12 7.13
CA LEU A 219 5.94 -23.23 5.85
C LEU A 219 6.82 -23.82 4.74
N ASP A 220 8.09 -24.14 5.03
CA ASP A 220 9.01 -24.73 4.07
C ASP A 220 8.64 -26.21 3.80
N TRP A 221 8.78 -26.64 2.55
CA TRP A 221 8.55 -28.03 2.14
C TRP A 221 9.38 -29.05 2.92
N ARG A 222 10.53 -28.66 3.48
CA ARG A 222 11.35 -29.51 4.36
C ARG A 222 10.64 -29.92 5.65
N ASN A 223 9.68 -29.12 6.11
CA ASN A 223 8.94 -29.35 7.35
C ASN A 223 7.51 -29.85 7.10
N LEU A 224 6.95 -29.62 5.90
CA LEU A 224 5.59 -30.04 5.54
C LEU A 224 5.53 -31.41 4.84
N GLY A 225 6.68 -31.96 4.41
CA GLY A 225 6.81 -33.23 3.68
C GLY A 225 7.03 -34.46 4.54
#